data_AF-A0A7C5SBT2-F1
#
_entry.id   AF-A0A7C5SBT2-F1
#
_cell.length_a   1.000
_cell.length_b   1.000
_cell.length_c   1.000
_cell.angle_alpha   90.00
_cell.angle_beta   90.00
_cell.angle_gamma   90.00
#
_symmetry.space_group_name_H-M   'P 1'
#
loop_
_entity.id
_entity.type
_entity.pdbx_description
1 polymer ?
#
loop_
_entity_poly.entity_id
_entity_poly.type
_entity_poly.pdbx_seq_one_letter_code
_entity_poly.pdbx_strand_id
1 'polypeptide(L)' 'MYVARTDKWYLERIIWLVAGIFTLTGTILAAVHSKYWLILTGLVGINLIVFATTGFCLMANILYKLGARPLIRKE' A
#
# COMPACT_ATOMS: atom_id res chain seq x y z
N MET A 1 -24.37 -2.62 -3.33
CA MET A 1 -23.11 -2.64 -2.55
C MET A 1 -22.03 -3.23 -3.41
N TYR A 2 -20.95 -2.49 -3.68
CA TYR A 2 -19.80 -3.03 -4.41
C TYR A 2 -18.98 -3.89 -3.44
N VAL A 3 -18.86 -5.19 -3.72
CA VAL A 3 -18.05 -6.13 -2.93
C VAL A 3 -17.01 -6.70 -3.88
N ALA A 4 -15.74 -6.35 -3.65
CA ALA A 4 -14.64 -6.90 -4.42
C ALA A 4 -14.51 -8.41 -4.15
N ARG A 5 -14.33 -9.21 -5.20
CA ARG A 5 -14.11 -10.65 -5.11
C ARG A 5 -12.76 -10.92 -4.46
N THR A 6 -12.77 -11.66 -3.35
CA THR A 6 -11.59 -11.94 -2.52
C THR A 6 -10.98 -13.33 -2.78
N ASP A 7 -11.43 -13.97 -3.84
CA ASP A 7 -11.09 -15.35 -4.20
C ASP A 7 -9.61 -15.53 -4.60
N LYS A 8 -8.93 -14.46 -5.03
CA LYS A 8 -7.51 -14.47 -5.43
C LYS A 8 -6.71 -13.41 -4.67
N TRP A 9 -5.48 -13.75 -4.28
CA TRP A 9 -4.50 -12.80 -3.74
C TRP A 9 -3.64 -12.27 -4.88
N TYR A 10 -3.96 -11.06 -5.31
CA TYR A 10 -3.22 -10.36 -6.35
C TYR A 10 -2.45 -9.18 -5.77
N LEU A 11 -1.43 -8.74 -6.52
CA LEU A 11 -0.44 -7.76 -6.09
C LEU A 11 -1.07 -6.49 -5.51
N GLU A 12 -2.08 -5.92 -6.17
CA GLU A 12 -2.79 -4.72 -5.69
C GLU A 12 -3.48 -4.95 -4.34
N ARG A 13 -4.11 -6.12 -4.12
CA ARG A 13 -4.77 -6.41 -2.85
C ARG A 13 -3.78 -6.49 -1.68
N ILE A 14 -2.60 -7.05 -1.92
CA ILE A 14 -1.54 -7.11 -0.91
C ILE A 14 -1.03 -5.70 -0.59
N ILE A 15 -0.86 -4.86 -1.61
CA ILE A 15 -0.43 -3.46 -1.44
C ILE A 15 -1.40 -2.69 -0.55
N TRP A 16 -2.71 -2.84 -0.77
CA TRP A 16 -3.73 -2.15 0.04
C TRP A 16 -3.71 -2.63 1.48
N LEU A 17 -3.53 -3.92 1.71
CA LEU A 17 -3.45 -4.49 3.05
C LEU A 17 -2.20 -3.99 3.79
N VAL A 18 -1.03 -4.05 3.16
CA VAL A 18 0.22 -3.58 3.76
C VAL A 18 0.19 -2.07 4.01
N ALA A 19 -0.35 -1.28 3.07
CA ALA A 19 -0.54 0.16 3.25
C ALA A 19 -1.41 0.48 4.46
N GLY A 20 -2.51 -0.27 4.65
CA GLY A 20 -3.39 -0.14 5.81
C GLY A 20 -2.66 -0.45 7.13
N ILE A 21 -1.90 -1.54 7.19
CA ILE A 21 -1.12 -1.90 8.38
C ILE A 21 -0.07 -0.84 8.71
N PHE A 22 0.67 -0.36 7.71
CA PHE A 22 1.67 0.70 7.90
C PHE A 22 1.04 2.01 8.38
N THR A 23 -0.12 2.38 7.84
CA THR A 23 -0.86 3.58 8.24
C THR A 23 -1.38 3.46 9.67
N LEU A 24 -1.95 2.31 10.04
CA LEU A 24 -2.42 2.06 11.41
C LEU A 24 -1.26 2.05 12.40
N THR A 25 -0.16 1.41 12.07
CA THR A 25 1.04 1.39 12.91
C THR A 25 1.61 2.80 13.09
N GLY A 26 1.70 3.57 12.00
CA GLY A 26 2.20 4.94 12.02
C GLY A 26 1.30 5.90 12.82
N THR A 27 -0.02 5.75 12.72
CA THR A 27 -0.97 6.57 13.49
C THR A 27 -1.00 6.21 14.97
N ILE A 28 -0.97 4.92 15.32
CA ILE A 28 -0.86 4.47 16.72
C ILE A 28 0.44 5.03 17.31
N LEU A 29 1.56 4.87 16.62
CA LEU A 29 2.85 5.31 17.14
C LEU A 29 2.98 6.85 17.21
N ALA A 30 2.27 7.58 16.35
CA ALA A 30 2.11 9.02 16.46
C ALA A 30 1.31 9.45 17.70
N ALA A 31 0.34 8.65 18.12
CA ALA A 31 -0.42 8.89 19.34
C ALA A 31 0.39 8.56 20.61
N VAL A 32 1.23 7.51 20.60
CA VAL A 32 1.98 7.08 21.80
C VAL A 32 3.31 7.83 21.97
N HIS A 33 4.05 8.10 20.89
CA HIS A 33 5.45 8.51 20.99
C HIS A 33 5.67 9.99 20.65
N SER A 34 5.24 10.45 19.47
CA SER A 34 5.37 11.86 19.06
C SER A 34 4.66 12.13 17.73
N LYS A 35 4.12 13.36 17.55
CA LYS A 35 3.47 13.81 16.30
C LYS A 35 4.36 13.70 15.06
N TYR A 36 5.68 13.63 15.22
CA TYR A 36 6.61 13.44 14.10
C TYR A 36 6.37 12.12 13.33
N TRP A 37 5.75 11.10 13.94
CA TRP A 37 5.36 9.86 13.25
C TRP A 37 4.26 10.06 12.19
N LEU A 38 3.51 11.16 12.23
CA LEU A 38 2.56 11.51 11.16
C LEU A 38 3.26 11.77 9.83
N ILE A 39 4.54 12.16 9.83
CA ILE A 39 5.31 12.36 8.60
C ILE A 39 5.48 11.03 7.86
N LEU A 40 5.70 9.91 8.59
CA LEU A 40 5.75 8.58 7.98
C LEU A 40 4.40 8.18 7.39
N THR A 41 3.31 8.41 8.12
CA THR A 41 1.95 8.15 7.63
C THR A 41 1.62 9.01 6.40
N GLY A 42 2.02 10.28 6.41
CA GLY A 42 1.84 11.20 5.28
C GLY A 42 2.65 10.77 4.05
N LEU A 43 3.87 10.29 4.23
CA LEU A 43 4.72 9.77 3.15
C LEU A 43 4.13 8.51 2.52
N VAL A 44 3.56 7.61 3.33
CA VAL A 44 2.77 6.47 2.83
C VAL A 44 1.59 6.97 2.01
N GLY A 45 0.81 7.93 2.51
CA GLY A 45 -0.32 8.52 1.79
C GLY A 45 0.06 9.13 0.43
N ILE A 46 1.14 9.91 0.36
CA ILE A 46 1.65 10.47 -0.90
C ILE A 46 2.00 9.36 -1.88
N ASN A 47 2.65 8.30 -1.41
CA ASN A 47 3.00 7.16 -2.26
C ASN A 47 1.76 6.42 -2.80
N LEU A 48 0.65 6.38 -2.05
CA LEU A 48 -0.63 5.87 -2.57
C LEU A 48 -1.24 6.80 -3.62
N ILE A 49 -1.16 8.12 -3.44
CA ILE A 49 -1.66 9.11 -4.42
C ILE A 49 -0.88 8.98 -5.73
N VAL A 50 0.46 8.92 -5.64
CA VAL A 50 1.34 8.71 -6.82
C VAL A 50 1.07 7.37 -7.48
N PHE A 51 0.76 6.33 -6.71
CA PHE A 51 0.35 5.04 -7.28
C PHE A 51 -0.97 5.14 -8.05
N ALA A 52 -1.95 5.86 -7.52
CA ALA A 52 -3.23 6.06 -8.20
C ALA A 52 -3.10 6.91 -9.49
N THR A 53 -2.16 7.86 -9.54
CA THR A 53 -1.97 8.76 -10.70
C THR A 53 -0.98 8.23 -11.73
N THR A 54 0.17 7.69 -11.30
CA THR A 54 1.28 7.27 -12.17
C THR A 54 1.39 5.75 -12.29
N GLY A 55 0.74 4.99 -11.39
CA GLY A 55 0.93 3.53 -11.29
C GLY A 55 2.26 3.13 -10.64
N PHE A 56 3.05 4.09 -10.14
CA PHE A 56 4.35 3.84 -9.52
C PHE A 56 4.19 3.68 -8.01
N CYS A 57 4.43 2.46 -7.51
CA CYS A 57 4.48 2.19 -6.07
C CYS A 57 5.77 1.42 -5.75
N LEU A 58 6.58 1.97 -4.85
CA LEU A 58 7.85 1.34 -4.46
C LEU A 58 7.61 -0.06 -3.88
N MET A 59 6.58 -0.21 -3.05
CA MET A 59 6.15 -1.49 -2.47
C MET A 59 5.72 -2.48 -3.56
N ALA A 60 4.96 -2.01 -4.55
CA ALA A 60 4.54 -2.84 -5.68
C ALA A 60 5.74 -3.38 -6.45
N ASN A 61 6.75 -2.55 -6.67
CA ASN A 61 7.96 -2.93 -7.39
C ASN A 61 8.81 -3.94 -6.58
N ILE A 62 8.90 -3.77 -5.27
CA ILE A 62 9.55 -4.75 -4.37
C ILE A 62 8.81 -6.08 -4.40
N LEU A 63 7.48 -6.07 -4.29
CA LEU A 63 6.66 -7.28 -4.28
C LEU A 63 6.65 -7.99 -5.64
N TYR A 64 6.69 -7.22 -6.73
CA TYR A 64 6.89 -7.72 -8.08
C TYR A 64 8.24 -8.43 -8.21
N LYS A 65 9.30 -7.86 -7.65
CA LYS A 65 10.64 -8.46 -7.61
C LYS A 65 10.70 -9.72 -6.73
N LEU A 66 9.84 -9.81 -5.70
CA LEU A 66 9.69 -11.00 -4.85
C LEU A 66 8.88 -12.13 -5.50
N GLY A 67 8.37 -11.93 -6.73
CA GLY A 67 7.64 -12.94 -7.48
C GLY A 67 6.11 -12.88 -7.34
N ALA A 68 5.56 -11.85 -6.69
CA ALA A 68 4.12 -11.63 -6.72
C ALA A 68 3.69 -11.23 -8.13
N ARG A 69 2.92 -12.09 -8.80
CA ARG A 69 2.46 -11.83 -10.16
C ARG A 69 1.29 -10.82 -10.13
N PRO A 70 1.38 -9.69 -10.85
CA PRO A 70 0.22 -8.83 -11.06
C PRO A 70 -0.81 -9.60 -11.90
N LEU A 71 -2.11 -9.40 -11.64
CA LEU A 71 -3.17 -10.07 -12.40
C LEU A 71 -3.16 -9.67 -13.89
N ILE A 72 -2.61 -8.49 -14.20
CA ILE A 72 -2.45 -8.01 -15.57
C ILE A 72 -0.96 -7.94 -15.89
N ARG A 73 -0.52 -8.89 -16.71
CA ARG A 73 0.71 -8.77 -17.50
C ARG A 73 0.39 -7.76 -18.60
N LYS A 74 0.99 -6.56 -18.58
CA LYS A 74 1.05 -5.78 -19.81
C LYS A 74 1.86 -6.61 -20.81
N GLU A 75 1.29 -6.86 -21.98
CA GLU A 75 2.06 -7.29 -23.15
C GLU A 75 3.14 -6.27 -23.48
#